data_AF-A0A167GYU9-F1
#
_entry.id   AF-A0A167GYU9-F1
#
_cell.length_a   1.000
_cell.length_b   1.000
_cell.length_c   1.000
_cell.angle_alpha   90.00
_cell.angle_beta   90.00
_cell.angle_gamma   90.00
#
_symmetry.space_group_name_H-M   'P 1'
#
loop_
_entity.id
_entity.type
_entity.pdbx_description
1 polymer ?
#
loop_
_entity_poly.entity_id
_entity_poly.type
_entity_poly.pdbx_seq_one_letter_code
_entity_poly.pdbx_strand_id
1 'polypeptide(L)'
;MLKLSSAIKIVSLVSVFAASSAFAIEECTLASPKAAINFCYQMNAWDIAAIQGNKMQYGPLYGCKQEAESGGIGHALCDEGGVTTKRVLASPEEARANCYSMGYWDIAAIQGNKKQFGPGYGCKQEVYTGGIGHALVKY
;
A
#
# COMPACT_ATOMS: atom_id res chain seq x y z
N MET A 1 -59.59 -32.64 -32.62
CA MET A 1 -58.21 -33.09 -32.36
C MET A 1 -57.29 -31.87 -32.32
N LEU A 2 -56.62 -31.70 -31.17
CA LEU A 2 -55.37 -30.98 -30.85
C LEU A 2 -55.01 -29.59 -31.46
N LYS A 3 -54.88 -28.63 -30.51
CA LYS A 3 -53.75 -27.69 -30.24
C LYS A 3 -53.46 -26.57 -31.27
N LEU A 4 -52.89 -25.40 -30.94
CA LEU A 4 -51.96 -24.99 -29.88
C LEU A 4 -52.20 -23.50 -29.51
N SER A 5 -52.23 -23.20 -28.21
CA SER A 5 -51.97 -21.86 -27.66
C SER A 5 -50.46 -21.60 -27.64
N SER A 6 -50.02 -20.40 -28.02
CA SER A 6 -48.66 -19.92 -27.72
C SER A 6 -48.72 -18.48 -27.22
N ALA A 7 -48.71 -18.34 -25.89
CA ALA A 7 -48.44 -17.08 -25.21
C ALA A 7 -46.91 -16.88 -25.15
N ILE A 8 -46.43 -15.80 -25.76
CA ILE A 8 -45.02 -15.39 -25.70
C ILE A 8 -44.80 -14.75 -24.33
N LYS A 9 -44.13 -15.48 -23.43
CA LYS A 9 -43.60 -14.93 -22.18
C LYS A 9 -42.33 -14.17 -22.49
N ILE A 10 -42.40 -12.83 -22.44
CA ILE A 10 -41.23 -11.96 -22.43
C ILE A 10 -40.57 -12.13 -21.06
N VAL A 11 -39.55 -12.99 -20.99
CA VAL A 11 -38.69 -13.09 -19.82
C VAL A 11 -37.72 -11.91 -19.89
N SER A 12 -38.03 -10.88 -19.11
CA SER A 12 -37.12 -9.76 -18.88
C SER A 12 -35.92 -10.28 -18.08
N LEU A 13 -34.82 -10.56 -18.77
CA LEU A 13 -33.53 -10.79 -18.12
C LEU A 13 -33.09 -9.46 -17.50
N VAL A 14 -33.34 -9.30 -16.21
CA VAL A 14 -32.64 -8.32 -15.39
C VAL A 14 -31.21 -8.83 -15.26
N SER A 15 -30.33 -8.36 -16.13
CA SER A 15 -28.89 -8.55 -16.01
C SER A 15 -28.45 -7.90 -14.70
N VAL A 16 -28.26 -8.71 -13.67
CA VAL A 16 -27.57 -8.31 -12.45
C VAL A 16 -26.12 -8.05 -12.87
N PHE A 17 -25.77 -6.79 -13.12
CA PHE A 17 -24.39 -6.38 -13.18
C PHE A 17 -23.81 -6.60 -11.79
N ALA A 18 -23.17 -7.75 -11.59
CA ALA A 18 -22.24 -7.93 -10.49
C ALA A 18 -21.15 -6.88 -10.70
N ALA A 19 -21.24 -5.78 -9.98
CA ALA A 19 -20.17 -4.81 -9.86
C ALA A 19 -19.00 -5.55 -9.21
N SER A 20 -18.13 -6.12 -10.04
CA SER A 20 -16.83 -6.59 -9.62
C SER A 20 -16.11 -5.36 -9.11
N SER A 21 -16.03 -5.23 -7.78
CA SER A 21 -15.17 -4.25 -7.12
C SER A 21 -13.74 -4.65 -7.45
N ALA A 22 -13.28 -4.32 -8.66
CA ALA A 22 -11.88 -4.26 -8.96
C ALA A 22 -11.33 -3.18 -8.00
N PHE A 23 -10.80 -3.62 -6.87
CA PHE A 23 -10.09 -2.75 -5.94
C PHE A 23 -9.07 -1.98 -6.78
N ALA A 24 -9.24 -0.66 -6.87
CA ALA A 24 -8.24 0.18 -7.50
C ALA A 24 -6.91 -0.15 -6.82
N ILE A 25 -5.90 -0.52 -7.61
CA ILE A 25 -4.59 -0.84 -7.08
C ILE A 25 -4.06 0.46 -6.48
N GLU A 26 -4.04 0.55 -5.15
CA GLU A 26 -3.49 1.71 -4.46
C GLU A 26 -1.97 1.69 -4.59
N GLU A 27 -1.42 2.80 -5.08
CA GLU A 27 -0.01 2.95 -5.40
C GLU A 27 0.63 4.01 -4.50
N CYS A 28 1.79 3.68 -3.96
CA CYS A 28 2.73 4.59 -3.33
C CYS A 28 3.63 5.20 -4.40
N THR A 29 3.46 6.48 -4.68
CA THR A 29 4.43 7.25 -5.46
C THR A 29 5.66 7.51 -4.59
N LEU A 30 6.81 6.91 -4.93
CA LEU A 30 8.02 7.02 -4.13
C LEU A 30 8.52 8.47 -4.09
N ALA A 31 8.95 8.92 -2.91
CA ALA A 31 9.59 10.22 -2.73
C ALA A 31 10.90 10.31 -3.54
N SER A 32 11.17 11.49 -4.12
CA SER A 32 12.47 11.77 -4.73
C SER A 32 13.58 11.77 -3.67
N PRO A 33 14.86 11.55 -4.03
CA PRO A 33 15.97 11.64 -3.08
C PRO A 33 16.00 12.95 -2.29
N LYS A 34 15.67 14.07 -2.95
CA LYS A 34 15.62 15.39 -2.31
C LYS A 34 14.45 15.50 -1.33
N ALA A 35 13.27 15.01 -1.70
CA ALA A 35 12.11 15.01 -0.83
C ALA A 35 12.32 14.11 0.40
N ALA A 36 12.88 12.91 0.19
CA ALA A 36 13.15 11.95 1.25
C ALA A 36 14.07 12.49 2.37
N ILE A 37 15.09 13.28 2.03
CA ILE A 37 15.95 13.94 3.03
C ILE A 37 15.13 14.88 3.94
N ASN A 38 14.15 15.61 3.37
CA ASN A 38 13.29 16.49 4.15
C ASN A 38 12.37 15.73 5.13
N PHE A 39 12.06 14.47 4.81
CA PHE A 39 11.29 13.58 5.68
C PHE A 39 12.13 12.85 6.72
N CYS A 40 13.47 12.84 6.62
CA CYS A 40 14.32 12.03 7.50
C CYS A 40 14.01 12.20 9.00
N TYR A 41 13.87 13.44 9.48
CA TYR A 41 13.60 13.70 10.91
C TYR A 41 12.14 13.44 11.33
N GLN A 42 11.27 13.14 10.38
CA GLN A 42 9.89 12.70 10.61
C GLN A 42 9.78 11.18 10.60
N MET A 43 10.81 10.48 10.12
CA MET A 43 10.90 9.02 10.17
C MET A 43 11.25 8.54 11.57
N ASN A 44 10.98 7.26 11.84
CA ASN A 44 11.47 6.61 13.05
C ASN A 44 13.01 6.58 13.06
N ALA A 45 13.58 6.58 14.26
CA ALA A 45 15.01 6.73 14.51
C ALA A 45 15.90 5.77 13.69
N TRP A 46 15.44 4.52 13.54
CA TRP A 46 16.11 3.42 12.84
C TRP A 46 15.35 2.95 11.60
N ASP A 47 14.53 3.83 11.03
CA ASP A 47 13.71 3.50 9.86
C ASP A 47 14.57 3.41 8.59
N ILE A 48 14.14 2.61 7.63
CA ILE A 48 14.78 2.44 6.33
C ILE A 48 13.68 2.31 5.29
N ALA A 49 13.58 3.25 4.37
CA ALA A 49 12.46 3.31 3.44
C ALA A 49 12.91 3.50 1.98
N ALA A 50 12.36 2.72 1.07
CA ALA A 50 12.57 2.83 -0.36
C ALA A 50 12.11 4.20 -0.90
N ILE A 51 12.92 4.76 -1.78
CA ILE A 51 12.73 6.04 -2.46
C ILE A 51 13.11 5.90 -3.94
N GLN A 52 12.88 6.93 -4.75
CA GLN A 52 13.17 6.86 -6.19
C GLN A 52 14.64 6.55 -6.52
N GLY A 53 14.85 5.86 -7.64
CA GLY A 53 16.17 5.57 -8.18
C GLY A 53 16.86 4.36 -7.56
N ASN A 54 16.10 3.36 -7.10
CA ASN A 54 16.60 2.15 -6.43
C ASN A 54 17.47 2.49 -5.22
N LYS A 55 16.98 3.43 -4.39
CA LYS A 55 17.64 3.89 -3.17
C LYS A 55 16.75 3.67 -1.96
N MET A 56 17.37 3.65 -0.80
CA MET A 56 16.72 3.72 0.50
C MET A 56 17.11 5.01 1.22
N GLN A 57 16.16 5.65 1.89
CA GLN A 57 16.40 6.69 2.90
C GLN A 57 16.48 6.01 4.26
N TYR A 58 17.55 6.29 5.00
CA TYR A 58 17.70 5.84 6.37
C TYR A 58 17.28 6.96 7.34
N GLY A 59 16.74 6.58 8.49
CA GLY A 59 16.32 7.48 9.56
C GLY A 59 17.47 8.24 10.23
N PRO A 60 17.15 9.09 11.21
CA PRO A 60 18.10 10.06 11.76
C PRO A 60 19.26 9.43 12.54
N LEU A 61 19.07 8.28 13.20
CA LEU A 61 20.18 7.60 13.92
C LEU A 61 21.13 6.84 12.99
N TYR A 62 20.75 6.66 11.72
CA TYR A 62 21.65 6.24 10.65
C TYR A 62 22.30 7.44 9.93
N GLY A 63 22.08 8.67 10.41
CA GLY A 63 22.65 9.89 9.84
C GLY A 63 21.95 10.42 8.59
N CYS A 64 20.66 10.08 8.39
CA CYS A 64 19.89 10.50 7.22
C CYS A 64 20.51 10.13 5.86
N LYS A 65 21.35 9.09 5.83
CA LYS A 65 22.05 8.66 4.61
C LYS A 65 21.08 8.03 3.60
N GLN A 66 21.53 7.96 2.34
CA GLN A 66 20.85 7.23 1.28
C GLN A 66 21.81 6.24 0.61
N GLU A 67 21.35 5.01 0.42
CA GLU A 67 22.14 3.94 -0.19
C GLU A 67 21.32 3.17 -1.22
N ALA A 68 21.98 2.31 -2.01
CA ALA A 68 21.29 1.46 -2.97
C ALA A 68 20.38 0.44 -2.26
N GLU A 69 19.24 0.15 -2.87
CA GLU A 69 18.23 -0.75 -2.31
C GLU A 69 18.60 -2.24 -2.49
N SER A 70 18.44 -3.05 -1.44
CA SER A 70 18.48 -4.51 -1.49
C SER A 70 17.08 -5.12 -1.28
N GLY A 71 16.61 -5.96 -2.22
CA GLY A 71 15.22 -6.46 -2.35
C GLY A 71 14.51 -7.06 -1.12
N GLY A 72 13.16 -7.02 -1.08
CA GLY A 72 12.34 -7.53 0.05
C GLY A 72 10.81 -7.34 -0.11
N ILE A 73 10.04 -7.15 0.97
CA ILE A 73 8.85 -6.25 1.04
C ILE A 73 9.35 -5.03 1.80
N GLY A 74 9.04 -3.84 1.30
CA GLY A 74 9.80 -2.64 1.63
C GLY A 74 8.93 -1.66 2.36
N HIS A 75 9.45 -1.13 3.46
CA HIS A 75 9.10 0.20 3.91
C HIS A 75 9.40 1.18 2.76
N ALA A 76 8.47 2.07 2.43
CA ALA A 76 8.64 3.08 1.40
C ALA A 76 8.21 4.44 1.92
N LEU A 77 8.94 5.48 1.51
CA LEU A 77 8.50 6.86 1.67
C LEU A 77 7.69 7.24 0.45
N CYS A 78 6.43 7.55 0.67
CA CYS A 78 5.55 8.02 -0.39
C CYS A 78 5.42 9.54 -0.31
N ASP A 79 5.33 10.18 -1.46
CA ASP A 79 5.09 11.62 -1.58
C ASP A 79 4.29 11.85 -2.87
N GLU A 80 3.28 12.71 -2.78
CA GLU A 80 2.46 13.12 -3.93
C GLU A 80 3.30 13.83 -5.00
N GLY A 81 4.50 14.34 -4.65
CA GLY A 81 5.45 15.00 -5.55
C GLY A 81 6.40 14.10 -6.33
N GLY A 82 6.35 12.77 -6.17
CA GLY A 82 7.25 11.86 -6.89
C GLY A 82 6.88 11.68 -8.37
N VAL A 83 7.82 11.92 -9.29
CA VAL A 83 7.50 12.03 -10.73
C VAL A 83 7.44 10.72 -11.53
N THR A 84 7.95 9.57 -11.06
CA THR A 84 8.12 8.40 -11.97
C THR A 84 8.00 6.99 -11.40
N THR A 85 8.29 6.73 -10.11
CA THR A 85 8.29 5.36 -9.58
C THR A 85 7.14 5.16 -8.60
N LYS A 86 6.27 4.20 -8.93
CA LYS A 86 5.18 3.79 -8.08
C LYS A 86 5.37 2.36 -7.61
N ARG A 87 4.97 2.07 -6.37
CA ARG A 87 4.87 0.70 -5.88
C ARG A 87 3.48 0.42 -5.37
N VAL A 88 3.02 -0.79 -5.61
CA VAL A 88 1.71 -1.23 -5.14
C VAL A 88 1.76 -1.39 -3.62
N LEU A 89 0.82 -0.79 -2.90
CA LEU A 89 0.68 -1.01 -1.47
C LEU A 89 0.40 -2.50 -1.19
N ALA A 90 0.92 -3.04 -0.09
CA ALA A 90 0.60 -4.39 0.36
C ALA A 90 -0.91 -4.49 0.70
N SER A 91 -1.54 -5.63 0.38
CA SER A 91 -2.89 -5.93 0.83
C SER A 91 -2.93 -6.11 2.36
N PRO A 92 -4.10 -6.04 3.01
CA PRO A 92 -4.23 -6.34 4.43
C PRO A 92 -3.71 -7.73 4.82
N GLU A 93 -3.89 -8.75 3.98
CA GLU A 93 -3.40 -10.11 4.23
C GLU A 93 -1.88 -10.18 4.13
N GLU A 94 -1.31 -9.60 3.07
CA GLU A 94 0.15 -9.56 2.85
C GLU A 94 0.85 -8.78 3.96
N ALA A 95 0.29 -7.63 4.38
CA ALA A 95 0.84 -6.82 5.46
C ALA A 95 0.83 -7.56 6.80
N ARG A 96 -0.22 -8.33 7.10
CA ARG A 96 -0.26 -9.19 8.29
C ARG A 96 0.79 -10.28 8.24
N ALA A 97 0.94 -10.95 7.10
CA ALA A 97 1.94 -12.00 6.91
C ALA A 97 3.38 -11.48 7.12
N ASN A 98 3.61 -10.21 6.83
CA ASN A 98 4.92 -9.55 6.96
C ASN A 98 5.03 -8.66 8.21
N CYS A 99 4.10 -8.73 9.18
CA CYS A 99 4.17 -7.87 10.36
C CYS A 99 5.50 -8.00 11.12
N TYR A 100 6.03 -9.22 11.25
CA TYR A 100 7.26 -9.47 11.99
C TYR A 100 8.54 -9.11 11.22
N SER A 101 8.43 -8.75 9.94
CA SER A 101 9.54 -8.13 9.20
C SER A 101 9.57 -6.60 9.33
N MET A 102 8.55 -6.00 9.96
CA MET A 102 8.52 -4.57 10.27
C MET A 102 9.31 -4.25 11.54
N GLY A 103 9.66 -2.97 11.72
CA GLY A 103 10.15 -2.48 13.01
C GLY A 103 9.15 -2.70 14.15
N TYR A 104 9.65 -2.96 15.37
CA TYR A 104 8.81 -3.36 16.51
C TYR A 104 7.67 -2.37 16.81
N TRP A 105 7.94 -1.07 16.69
CA TRP A 105 6.97 0.01 16.87
C TRP A 105 6.61 0.73 15.56
N ASP A 106 6.76 0.04 14.43
CA ASP A 106 6.51 0.64 13.13
C ASP A 106 5.01 0.82 12.82
N ILE A 107 4.70 1.78 11.96
CA ILE A 107 3.36 2.05 11.45
C ILE A 107 3.48 2.37 9.96
N ALA A 108 2.77 1.63 9.11
CA ALA A 108 2.90 1.77 7.66
C ALA A 108 1.53 1.70 6.98
N ALA A 109 1.30 2.59 6.00
CA ALA A 109 0.13 2.56 5.14
C ALA A 109 0.10 1.30 4.26
N ILE A 110 -1.09 0.76 4.06
CA ILE A 110 -1.41 -0.44 3.27
C ILE A 110 -2.71 -0.20 2.49
N GLN A 111 -3.06 -1.11 1.57
CA GLN A 111 -4.25 -0.96 0.74
C GLN A 111 -5.55 -0.80 1.54
N GLY A 112 -6.47 -0.02 0.99
CA GLY A 112 -7.85 0.14 1.46
C GLY A 112 -7.98 1.18 2.55
N ASN A 113 -7.20 2.27 2.48
CA ASN A 113 -7.14 3.32 3.51
C ASN A 113 -6.89 2.74 4.91
N LYS A 114 -5.88 1.88 5.03
CA LYS A 114 -5.51 1.21 6.28
C LYS A 114 -4.03 1.44 6.60
N LYS A 115 -3.69 1.23 7.87
CA LYS A 115 -2.32 1.12 8.34
C LYS A 115 -2.11 -0.22 9.04
N GLN A 116 -0.93 -0.81 8.84
CA GLN A 116 -0.40 -1.94 9.59
C GLN A 116 0.51 -1.40 10.69
N PHE A 117 0.34 -1.94 11.90
CA PHE A 117 1.26 -1.68 13.01
C PHE A 117 2.23 -2.84 13.18
N GLY A 118 3.44 -2.54 13.64
CA GLY A 118 4.46 -3.54 13.98
C GLY A 118 4.07 -4.44 15.17
N PRO A 119 4.92 -5.43 15.49
CA PRO A 119 4.62 -6.47 16.45
C PRO A 119 4.47 -5.97 17.90
N GLY A 120 5.12 -4.86 18.28
CA GLY A 120 4.94 -4.23 19.60
C GLY A 120 3.51 -3.73 19.83
N TYR A 121 2.76 -3.47 18.77
CA TYR A 121 1.34 -3.13 18.83
C TYR A 121 0.42 -4.33 18.55
N GLY A 122 0.96 -5.56 18.55
CA GLY A 122 0.19 -6.78 18.32
C GLY A 122 -0.23 -6.99 16.86
N CYS A 123 0.52 -6.46 15.89
CA CYS A 123 0.24 -6.63 14.46
C CYS A 123 -1.17 -6.18 14.03
N LYS A 124 -1.77 -5.22 14.75
CA LYS A 124 -3.11 -4.74 14.44
C LYS A 124 -3.13 -3.93 13.14
N GLN A 125 -4.33 -3.77 12.60
CA GLN A 125 -4.61 -2.88 11.48
C GLN A 125 -5.76 -1.95 11.84
N GLU A 126 -5.67 -0.72 11.39
CA GLU A 126 -6.71 0.30 11.61
C GLU A 126 -6.95 1.08 10.33
N VAL A 127 -8.12 1.73 10.25
CA VAL A 127 -8.41 2.71 9.21
C VAL A 127 -7.43 3.87 9.32
N TYR A 128 -6.96 4.36 8.19
CA TYR A 128 -6.01 5.44 8.05
C TYR A 128 -6.52 6.44 7.01
N THR A 129 -6.70 7.69 7.42
CA THR A 129 -7.16 8.79 6.56
C THR A 129 -6.11 9.90 6.43
N GLY A 130 -4.86 9.64 6.83
CA GLY A 130 -3.74 10.57 6.67
C GLY A 130 -3.06 10.43 5.31
N GLY A 131 -2.21 11.38 4.95
CA GLY A 131 -1.37 11.29 3.74
C GLY A 131 -0.35 10.15 3.85
N ILE A 132 0.04 9.57 2.71
CA ILE A 132 0.95 8.41 2.70
C ILE A 132 2.38 8.90 2.99
N GLY A 133 2.84 8.79 4.24
CA GLY A 133 4.22 9.12 4.62
C GLY A 133 5.13 7.89 4.58
N HIS A 134 4.77 6.87 5.35
CA HIS A 134 5.46 5.58 5.43
C HIS A 134 4.50 4.46 5.00
N ALA A 135 4.92 3.58 4.08
CA ALA A 135 4.08 2.55 3.50
C ALA A 135 4.75 1.18 3.42
N LEU A 136 3.95 0.13 3.50
CA LEU A 136 4.36 -1.21 3.09
C LEU A 136 4.01 -1.40 1.63
N VAL A 137 5.03 -1.68 0.82
CA VAL A 137 4.86 -1.86 -0.61
C VAL A 137 5.38 -3.21 -1.07
N LYS A 138 4.74 -3.74 -2.11
CA LYS A 138 5.21 -4.90 -2.85
C LYS A 138 6.48 -4.53 -3.63
N TYR A 139 7.42 -5.47 -3.74
CA TYR A 139 8.56 -5.36 -4.65
C TYR A 139 8.21 -5.88 -6.03
#